data_AF-A0AAV1R6C4-F1
#
_entry.id   AF-A0AAV1R6C4-F1
#
_cell.length_a   1.000
_cell.length_b   1.000
_cell.length_c   1.000
_cell.angle_alpha   90.00
_cell.angle_beta   90.00
_cell.angle_gamma   90.00
#
_symmetry.space_group_name_H-M   'P 1'
#
loop_
_entity.id
_entity.type
_entity.pdbx_description
1 polymer ?
#
loop_
_entity_poly.entity_id
_entity_poly.type
_entity_poly.pdbx_seq_one_letter_code
_entity_poly.pdbx_strand_id
1 'polypeptide(L)'
;MALMETFYLSHGAPTLAIDETVPARQFFQSWKQSVYKEKPSSILVISAHWETKEPTVNVVDRNETIYDFYGFPKPLYQIKYTPPGAPKLAKRVKELLMASGIEKVDEDKKRGLDHGAWVPLMFMYPEADIPVCQLSVQSDRDGTHHYNMGKALAPLREEGVLILGSGSAVHNLGSRLPNGSPVPSWALQFDDWLKDALIEGR
;
A
#
# COMPACT_ATOMS: atom_id res chain seq x y z
N MET A 1 -9.04 -18.09 -7.90
CA MET A 1 -10.03 -17.22 -8.58
C MET A 1 -9.30 -15.97 -8.98
N ALA A 2 -9.56 -15.43 -10.17
CA ALA A 2 -8.94 -14.21 -10.62
C ALA A 2 -9.54 -12.97 -9.91
N LEU A 3 -8.72 -11.97 -9.62
CA LEU A 3 -9.08 -10.71 -8.94
C LEU A 3 -8.72 -9.53 -9.85
N MET A 4 -9.71 -9.01 -10.58
CA MET A 4 -9.46 -8.01 -11.62
C MET A 4 -9.25 -6.59 -11.07
N GLU A 5 -9.72 -6.32 -9.86
CA GLU A 5 -9.62 -5.00 -9.25
C GLU A 5 -8.25 -4.77 -8.61
N THR A 6 -7.73 -3.56 -8.77
CA THR A 6 -6.59 -3.05 -8.00
C THR A 6 -7.01 -1.77 -7.31
N PHE A 7 -6.36 -1.45 -6.19
CA PHE A 7 -6.74 -0.28 -5.41
C PHE A 7 -5.53 0.58 -5.09
N TYR A 8 -5.72 1.88 -5.14
CA TYR A 8 -4.83 2.87 -4.55
C TYR A 8 -5.53 3.48 -3.34
N LEU A 9 -4.94 3.38 -2.16
CA LEU A 9 -5.56 3.74 -0.89
C LEU A 9 -4.75 4.82 -0.19
N SER A 10 -5.44 5.84 0.32
CA SER A 10 -4.83 6.82 1.22
C SER A 10 -4.68 6.20 2.62
N HIS A 11 -3.47 5.88 3.04
CA HIS A 11 -3.26 5.23 4.35
C HIS A 11 -3.47 6.18 5.54
N GLY A 12 -3.43 7.49 5.30
CA GLY A 12 -3.61 8.52 6.33
C GLY A 12 -2.51 8.57 7.38
N ALA A 13 -2.70 9.38 8.42
CA ALA A 13 -1.72 9.42 9.50
C ALA A 13 -1.76 8.12 10.33
N PRO A 14 -0.65 7.74 10.99
CA PRO A 14 -0.61 6.59 11.90
C PRO A 14 -1.71 6.60 12.99
N THR A 15 -2.19 7.79 13.38
CA THR A 15 -3.31 7.96 14.33
C THR A 15 -4.60 7.29 13.91
N LEU A 16 -4.82 7.00 12.63
CA LEU A 16 -6.00 6.25 12.16
C LEU A 16 -6.16 4.93 12.94
N ALA A 17 -5.05 4.28 13.31
CA ALA A 17 -5.07 3.03 14.06
C ALA A 17 -5.67 3.16 15.47
N ILE A 18 -5.69 4.35 16.07
CA ILE A 18 -6.18 4.60 17.45
C ILE A 18 -7.31 5.63 17.54
N ASP A 19 -7.59 6.37 16.47
CA ASP A 19 -8.63 7.40 16.43
C ASP A 19 -9.85 6.90 15.64
N GLU A 20 -10.92 6.59 16.35
CA GLU A 20 -12.17 6.09 15.76
C GLU A 20 -12.98 7.16 15.02
N THR A 21 -12.65 8.44 15.22
CA THR A 21 -13.35 9.56 14.58
C THR A 21 -12.89 9.80 13.15
N VAL A 22 -11.77 9.19 12.72
CA VAL A 22 -11.22 9.33 11.37
C VAL A 22 -12.10 8.58 10.36
N PRO A 23 -12.75 9.26 9.40
CA PRO A 23 -13.68 8.60 8.46
C PRO A 23 -13.05 7.47 7.65
N ALA A 24 -11.77 7.61 7.29
CA ALA A 24 -11.02 6.58 6.56
C ALA A 24 -10.96 5.24 7.32
N ARG A 25 -11.00 5.25 8.67
CA ARG A 25 -11.05 4.01 9.47
C ARG A 25 -12.33 3.22 9.20
N GLN A 26 -13.48 3.90 9.19
CA GLN A 26 -14.78 3.26 8.90
C GLN A 26 -14.84 2.71 7.48
N PHE A 27 -14.23 3.42 6.52
CA PHE A 27 -14.06 2.91 5.16
C PHE A 27 -13.29 1.59 5.14
N PHE A 28 -12.11 1.51 5.78
CA PHE A 28 -11.34 0.26 5.82
C PHE A 28 -12.05 -0.86 6.61
N GLN A 29 -12.76 -0.54 7.69
CA GLN A 29 -13.54 -1.53 8.46
C GLN A 29 -14.71 -2.12 7.66
N SER A 30 -15.30 -1.35 6.75
CA SER A 30 -16.39 -1.82 5.87
C SER A 30 -15.90 -2.53 4.60
N TRP A 31 -14.58 -2.69 4.44
CA TRP A 31 -13.94 -3.20 3.23
C TRP A 31 -14.56 -4.50 2.70
N LYS A 32 -14.64 -5.54 3.54
CA LYS A 32 -15.16 -6.86 3.16
C LYS A 32 -16.66 -6.84 2.85
N GLN A 33 -17.40 -5.85 3.32
CA GLN A 33 -18.84 -5.74 3.15
C GLN A 33 -19.21 -4.88 1.93
N SER A 34 -18.47 -3.78 1.73
CA SER A 34 -18.88 -2.67 0.87
C SER A 34 -17.93 -2.40 -0.30
N VAL A 35 -16.67 -2.84 -0.23
CA VAL A 35 -15.65 -2.52 -1.25
C VAL A 35 -15.21 -3.77 -1.99
N TYR A 36 -14.70 -4.78 -1.29
CA TYR A 36 -14.15 -5.98 -1.91
C TYR A 36 -14.43 -7.23 -1.09
N LYS A 37 -15.38 -8.04 -1.57
CA LYS A 37 -15.89 -9.22 -0.87
C LYS A 37 -14.99 -10.45 -1.03
N GLU A 38 -14.27 -10.54 -2.14
CA GLU A 38 -13.43 -11.68 -2.46
C GLU A 38 -12.20 -11.74 -1.53
N LYS A 39 -11.89 -12.92 -1.01
CA LYS A 39 -10.69 -13.14 -0.20
C LYS A 39 -9.51 -13.46 -1.12
N PRO A 40 -8.46 -12.62 -1.15
CA PRO A 40 -7.29 -12.90 -1.98
C PRO A 40 -6.45 -14.05 -1.44
N SER A 41 -5.71 -14.70 -2.36
CA SER A 41 -4.74 -15.75 -2.01
C SER A 41 -3.50 -15.16 -1.32
N SER A 42 -3.15 -13.93 -1.69
CA SER A 42 -2.08 -13.11 -1.11
C SER A 42 -2.27 -11.65 -1.51
N ILE A 43 -1.57 -10.75 -0.83
CA ILE A 43 -1.65 -9.30 -1.07
C ILE A 43 -0.26 -8.79 -1.44
N LEU A 44 -0.16 -8.06 -2.55
CA LEU A 44 1.01 -7.25 -2.88
C LEU A 44 0.73 -5.79 -2.50
N VAL A 45 1.50 -5.25 -1.56
CA VAL A 45 1.39 -3.84 -1.15
C VAL A 45 2.59 -3.04 -1.64
N ILE A 46 2.34 -1.96 -2.37
CA ILE A 46 3.32 -0.96 -2.76
C ILE A 46 3.09 0.26 -1.88
N SER A 47 3.94 0.45 -0.86
CA SER A 47 3.79 1.54 0.12
C SER A 47 4.73 2.69 -0.19
N ALA A 48 4.23 3.92 -0.12
CA ALA A 48 5.02 5.14 -0.23
C ALA A 48 6.10 5.27 0.86
N HIS A 49 6.02 4.51 1.97
CA HIS A 49 7.01 4.53 3.05
C HIS A 49 8.17 3.55 2.86
N TRP A 50 8.21 2.85 1.73
CA TRP A 50 9.34 2.00 1.40
C TRP A 50 10.01 2.39 0.09
N GLU A 51 11.08 3.16 0.21
CA GLU A 51 11.87 3.63 -0.92
C GLU A 51 13.21 2.90 -0.99
N THR A 52 13.57 2.42 -2.18
CA THR A 52 14.88 1.81 -2.46
C THR A 52 15.35 2.17 -3.86
N LYS A 53 16.65 2.05 -4.12
CA LYS A 53 17.23 2.34 -5.45
C LYS A 53 16.77 1.36 -6.53
N GLU A 54 16.79 0.07 -6.21
CA GLU A 54 16.31 -1.00 -7.10
C GLU A 54 14.99 -1.54 -6.55
N PRO A 55 14.05 -1.99 -7.40
CA PRO A 55 12.85 -2.70 -6.93
C PRO A 55 13.23 -3.79 -5.95
N THR A 56 12.63 -3.78 -4.77
CA THR A 56 12.96 -4.71 -3.69
C THR A 56 11.67 -5.32 -3.16
N VAL A 57 11.63 -6.64 -3.03
CA VAL A 57 10.53 -7.36 -2.40
C VAL A 57 10.95 -7.87 -1.03
N ASN A 58 10.03 -7.89 -0.06
CA ASN A 58 10.34 -8.52 1.22
C ASN A 58 10.10 -10.04 1.13
N VAL A 59 11.03 -10.81 1.71
CA VAL A 59 11.03 -12.28 1.68
C VAL A 59 11.21 -12.79 3.11
N VAL A 60 10.10 -12.82 3.83
CA VAL A 60 10.03 -13.25 5.24
C VAL A 60 8.97 -14.34 5.40
N ASP A 61 9.08 -15.18 6.42
CA ASP A 61 8.06 -16.18 6.74
C ASP A 61 6.83 -15.54 7.42
N ARG A 62 7.07 -14.52 8.24
CA ARG A 62 6.05 -13.73 8.92
C ARG A 62 6.47 -12.27 8.94
N ASN A 63 5.53 -11.38 8.64
CA ASN A 63 5.79 -9.95 8.68
C ASN A 63 5.81 -9.45 10.13
N GLU A 64 6.82 -8.66 10.47
CA GLU A 64 6.81 -7.84 11.68
C GLU A 64 6.15 -6.48 11.42
N THR A 65 5.59 -5.86 12.45
CA THR A 65 5.09 -4.49 12.38
C THR A 65 6.25 -3.51 12.53
N ILE A 66 6.49 -2.68 11.52
CA ILE A 66 7.45 -1.58 11.56
C ILE A 66 6.75 -0.31 12.05
N TYR A 67 7.39 0.40 12.96
CA TYR A 67 7.00 1.75 13.39
C TYR A 67 7.94 2.76 12.74
N ASP A 68 7.61 3.14 11.51
CA ASP A 68 8.33 4.10 10.66
C ASP A 68 7.97 5.57 10.97
N PHE A 69 7.40 5.82 12.15
CA PHE A 69 6.95 7.12 12.63
C PHE A 69 7.34 7.34 14.10
N TYR A 70 7.47 8.61 14.50
CA TYR A 70 7.88 9.02 15.84
C TYR A 70 6.99 10.14 16.40
N GLY A 71 6.98 10.31 17.72
CA GLY A 71 6.25 11.40 18.40
C GLY A 71 4.75 11.13 18.63
N PHE A 72 4.28 9.91 18.42
CA PHE A 72 2.87 9.53 18.61
C PHE A 72 2.60 8.94 20.01
N PRO A 73 1.32 8.82 20.43
CA PRO A 73 0.97 8.21 21.71
C PRO A 73 1.44 6.76 21.86
N LYS A 74 1.84 6.38 23.09
CA LYS A 74 2.31 5.01 23.43
C LYS A 74 1.41 3.87 22.94
N PRO A 75 0.06 3.95 23.01
CA PRO A 75 -0.80 2.86 22.54
C PRO A 75 -0.55 2.47 21.07
N LEU A 76 -0.17 3.42 20.22
CA LEU A 76 0.09 3.16 18.81
C LEU A 76 1.28 2.20 18.61
N TYR A 77 2.32 2.31 19.43
CA TYR A 77 3.50 1.44 19.41
C TYR A 77 3.26 0.05 20.01
N GLN A 78 2.07 -0.18 20.59
CA GLN A 78 1.68 -1.49 21.14
C GLN A 78 0.87 -2.31 20.12
N ILE A 79 0.35 -1.68 19.07
CA ILE A 79 -0.41 -2.36 18.02
C ILE A 79 0.53 -3.28 17.25
N LYS A 80 0.09 -4.54 17.06
CA LYS A 80 0.78 -5.53 16.25
C LYS A 80 -0.18 -6.07 15.18
N TYR A 81 0.30 -6.06 13.95
CA TYR A 81 -0.34 -6.71 12.82
C TYR A 81 0.74 -7.50 12.08
N THR A 82 0.71 -8.83 12.21
CA THR A 82 1.80 -9.73 11.80
C THR A 82 1.30 -10.83 10.87
N PRO A 83 0.80 -10.50 9.66
CA PRO A 83 0.34 -11.50 8.71
C PRO A 83 1.49 -12.39 8.24
N PRO A 84 1.22 -13.62 7.75
CA PRO A 84 2.21 -14.44 7.08
C PRO A 84 2.93 -13.63 5.98
N GLY A 85 4.22 -13.88 5.78
CA GLY A 85 4.88 -13.38 4.59
C GLY A 85 4.47 -14.17 3.35
N ALA A 86 4.70 -13.62 2.17
CA ALA A 86 4.39 -14.29 0.91
C ALA A 86 5.63 -14.54 0.02
N PRO A 87 6.61 -15.38 0.43
CA PRO A 87 7.83 -15.64 -0.36
C PRO A 87 7.57 -16.11 -1.80
N LYS A 88 6.51 -16.89 -2.03
CA LYS A 88 6.13 -17.32 -3.38
C LYS A 88 5.68 -16.15 -4.26
N LEU A 89 4.91 -15.22 -3.69
CA LEU A 89 4.51 -13.99 -4.35
C LEU A 89 5.72 -13.09 -4.62
N ALA A 90 6.60 -12.91 -3.63
CA ALA A 90 7.84 -12.13 -3.78
C ALA A 90 8.70 -12.65 -4.95
N LYS A 91 8.89 -13.98 -5.03
CA LYS A 91 9.57 -14.62 -6.17
C LYS A 91 8.86 -14.32 -7.48
N ARG A 92 7.54 -14.45 -7.53
CA ARG A 92 6.75 -14.21 -8.75
C ARG A 92 6.82 -12.76 -9.21
N VAL A 93 6.73 -11.80 -8.29
CA VAL A 93 6.92 -10.36 -8.55
C VAL A 93 8.28 -10.11 -9.18
N LYS A 94 9.34 -10.66 -8.58
CA LYS A 94 10.71 -10.55 -9.11
C LYS A 94 10.83 -11.11 -10.53
N GLU A 95 10.29 -12.30 -10.78
CA GLU A 95 10.29 -12.92 -12.12
C GLU A 95 9.59 -12.03 -13.16
N LEU A 96 8.41 -11.49 -12.84
CA LEU A 96 7.64 -10.63 -13.74
C LEU A 96 8.36 -9.32 -14.07
N LEU A 97 8.91 -8.66 -13.05
CA LEU A 97 9.66 -7.42 -13.22
C LEU A 97 10.94 -7.64 -14.04
N MET A 98 11.70 -8.70 -13.75
CA MET A 98 12.90 -9.01 -14.53
C MET A 98 12.57 -9.37 -15.99
N ALA A 99 11.48 -10.10 -16.23
CA ALA A 99 11.02 -10.42 -17.58
C ALA A 99 10.57 -9.18 -18.38
N SER A 100 10.19 -8.08 -17.73
CA SER A 100 9.85 -6.82 -18.39
C SER A 100 11.05 -5.91 -18.67
N GLY A 101 12.28 -6.39 -18.44
CA GLY A 101 13.52 -5.65 -18.72
C GLY A 101 14.08 -4.85 -17.54
N ILE A 102 13.54 -5.02 -16.32
CA ILE A 102 14.19 -4.48 -15.12
C ILE A 102 15.41 -5.35 -14.81
N GLU A 103 16.60 -4.76 -14.86
CA GLU A 103 17.85 -5.51 -14.74
C GLU A 103 18.03 -6.19 -13.37
N LYS A 104 17.53 -5.56 -12.31
CA LYS A 104 17.75 -6.02 -10.93
C LYS A 104 16.50 -5.85 -10.06
N VAL A 105 16.19 -6.91 -9.32
CA VAL A 105 15.20 -6.90 -8.24
C VAL A 105 15.81 -7.55 -7.01
N ASP A 106 15.92 -6.78 -5.94
CA ASP A 106 16.51 -7.19 -4.67
C ASP A 106 15.48 -7.88 -3.76
N GLU A 107 15.98 -8.64 -2.80
CA GLU A 107 15.18 -9.34 -1.80
C GLU A 107 15.62 -8.92 -0.40
N ASP A 108 14.71 -8.33 0.37
CA ASP A 108 14.95 -8.02 1.77
C ASP A 108 14.39 -9.15 2.65
N LYS A 109 15.30 -9.88 3.31
CA LYS A 109 14.95 -11.05 4.14
C LYS A 109 14.59 -10.71 5.59
N LYS A 110 14.48 -9.42 5.92
CA LYS A 110 14.25 -8.95 7.30
C LYS A 110 13.12 -7.94 7.40
N ARG A 111 12.80 -7.22 6.32
CA ARG A 111 11.78 -6.16 6.34
C ARG A 111 10.36 -6.71 6.58
N GLY A 112 9.71 -6.15 7.60
CA GLY A 112 8.27 -6.30 7.87
C GLY A 112 7.42 -5.25 7.14
N LEU A 113 6.22 -4.96 7.67
CA LEU A 113 5.29 -3.98 7.08
C LEU A 113 5.45 -2.61 7.75
N ASP A 114 5.61 -1.55 6.95
CA ASP A 114 5.47 -0.14 7.39
C ASP A 114 4.00 0.25 7.59
N HIS A 115 3.76 1.41 8.23
CA HIS A 115 2.39 1.83 8.57
C HIS A 115 1.49 2.05 7.38
N GLY A 116 2.05 2.43 6.22
CA GLY A 116 1.29 2.54 4.98
C GLY A 116 0.68 1.20 4.58
N ALA A 117 1.33 0.08 4.93
CA ALA A 117 0.78 -1.25 4.69
C ALA A 117 -0.06 -1.77 5.86
N TRP A 118 0.46 -1.78 7.09
CA TRP A 118 -0.23 -2.47 8.18
C TRP A 118 -1.47 -1.75 8.71
N VAL A 119 -1.54 -0.41 8.63
CA VAL A 119 -2.69 0.35 9.14
C VAL A 119 -3.96 0.09 8.32
N PRO A 120 -3.97 0.18 6.97
CA PRO A 120 -5.16 -0.20 6.21
C PRO A 120 -5.49 -1.68 6.37
N LEU A 121 -4.49 -2.56 6.27
CA LEU A 121 -4.70 -4.00 6.29
C LEU A 121 -5.26 -4.51 7.61
N MET A 122 -4.88 -3.94 8.76
CA MET A 122 -5.43 -4.37 10.05
C MET A 122 -6.94 -4.11 10.18
N PHE A 123 -7.50 -3.18 9.39
CA PHE A 123 -8.94 -2.94 9.36
C PHE A 123 -9.64 -3.69 8.23
N MET A 124 -9.00 -3.80 7.06
CA MET A 124 -9.55 -4.54 5.91
C MET A 124 -9.59 -6.05 6.18
N TYR A 125 -8.53 -6.59 6.78
CA TYR A 125 -8.30 -8.01 7.04
C TYR A 125 -7.76 -8.22 8.47
N PRO A 126 -8.58 -7.96 9.51
CA PRO A 126 -8.16 -7.97 10.92
C PRO A 126 -7.65 -9.32 11.41
N GLU A 127 -8.05 -10.42 10.76
CA GLU A 127 -7.63 -11.77 11.11
C GLU A 127 -6.15 -12.04 10.82
N ALA A 128 -5.49 -11.18 10.02
CA ALA A 128 -4.08 -11.27 9.65
C ALA A 128 -3.69 -12.66 9.10
N ASP A 129 -4.58 -13.32 8.35
CA ASP A 129 -4.41 -14.69 7.87
C ASP A 129 -4.09 -14.79 6.38
N ILE A 130 -4.06 -13.66 5.67
CA ILE A 130 -3.70 -13.57 4.26
C ILE A 130 -2.20 -13.26 4.15
N PRO A 131 -1.41 -14.03 3.36
CA PRO A 131 -0.01 -13.74 3.11
C PRO A 131 0.20 -12.37 2.45
N VAL A 132 1.16 -11.58 2.96
CA VAL A 132 1.47 -10.23 2.45
C VAL A 132 2.93 -10.15 2.00
N CYS A 133 3.13 -9.58 0.81
CA CYS A 133 4.42 -9.14 0.27
C CYS A 133 4.37 -7.62 0.08
N GLN A 134 5.44 -6.91 0.43
CA GLN A 134 5.66 -5.55 -0.03
C GLN A 134 6.58 -5.51 -1.24
N LEU A 135 6.42 -4.47 -2.05
CA LEU A 135 7.34 -4.05 -3.09
C LEU A 135 7.67 -2.57 -2.88
N SER A 136 8.96 -2.23 -2.94
CA SER A 136 9.45 -0.87 -2.73
C SER A 136 9.24 0.05 -3.94
N VAL A 137 9.23 1.35 -3.69
CA VAL A 137 9.15 2.43 -4.68
C VAL A 137 10.55 2.97 -4.97
N GLN A 138 10.80 3.33 -6.23
CA GLN A 138 12.04 3.97 -6.68
C GLN A 138 11.78 5.47 -6.91
N SER A 139 12.06 6.29 -5.90
CA SER A 139 11.77 7.73 -5.93
C SER A 139 12.71 8.56 -6.81
N ASP A 140 13.85 8.00 -7.20
CA ASP A 140 14.77 8.56 -8.19
C ASP A 140 14.35 8.26 -9.65
N ARG A 141 13.24 7.54 -9.84
CA ARG A 141 12.67 7.20 -11.16
C ARG A 141 11.37 7.94 -11.42
N ASP A 142 11.01 8.06 -12.70
CA ASP A 142 9.81 8.77 -13.15
C ASP A 142 8.55 7.90 -13.16
N GLY A 143 7.41 8.52 -13.49
CA GLY A 143 6.13 7.82 -13.60
C GLY A 143 6.09 6.74 -14.70
N THR A 144 6.91 6.87 -15.76
CA THR A 144 6.97 5.86 -16.83
C THR A 144 7.58 4.56 -16.32
N HIS A 145 8.63 4.63 -15.50
CA HIS A 145 9.18 3.47 -14.80
C HIS A 145 8.11 2.74 -13.98
N HIS A 146 7.40 3.45 -13.11
CA HIS A 146 6.37 2.86 -12.22
C HIS A 146 5.16 2.34 -13.00
N TYR A 147 4.76 3.03 -14.07
CA TYR A 147 3.70 2.56 -14.96
C TYR A 147 4.06 1.25 -15.66
N ASN A 148 5.30 1.12 -16.14
CA ASN A 148 5.78 -0.12 -16.75
C ASN A 148 5.91 -1.26 -15.73
N MET A 149 6.30 -0.97 -14.49
CA MET A 149 6.22 -1.95 -13.39
C MET A 149 4.78 -2.43 -13.19
N GLY A 150 3.81 -1.52 -13.15
CA GLY A 150 2.38 -1.87 -13.04
C GLY A 150 1.92 -2.80 -14.17
N LYS A 151 2.33 -2.52 -15.42
CA LYS A 151 2.07 -3.40 -16.57
C LYS A 151 2.67 -4.80 -16.39
N ALA A 152 3.91 -4.89 -15.93
CA ALA A 152 4.59 -6.16 -15.70
C ALA A 152 3.89 -7.01 -14.62
N LEU A 153 3.30 -6.36 -13.61
CA LEU A 153 2.61 -7.02 -12.50
C LEU A 153 1.16 -7.41 -12.79
N ALA A 154 0.59 -6.95 -13.91
CA ALA A 154 -0.81 -7.19 -14.28
C ALA A 154 -1.26 -8.68 -14.22
N PRO A 155 -0.43 -9.68 -14.58
CA PRO A 155 -0.82 -11.10 -14.49
C PRO A 155 -1.13 -11.59 -13.07
N LEU A 156 -0.60 -10.96 -12.01
CA LEU A 156 -0.83 -11.38 -10.62
C LEU A 156 -2.33 -11.35 -10.24
N ARG A 157 -3.11 -10.49 -10.89
CA ARG A 157 -4.56 -10.43 -10.75
C ARG A 157 -5.23 -11.76 -11.09
N GLU A 158 -4.79 -12.40 -12.18
CA GLU A 158 -5.31 -13.71 -12.58
C GLU A 158 -4.90 -14.84 -11.62
N GLU A 159 -3.80 -14.63 -10.89
CA GLU A 159 -3.26 -15.54 -9.88
C GLU A 159 -3.91 -15.38 -8.49
N GLY A 160 -4.94 -14.54 -8.38
CA GLY A 160 -5.69 -14.31 -7.15
C GLY A 160 -5.01 -13.37 -6.15
N VAL A 161 -4.05 -12.57 -6.62
CA VAL A 161 -3.33 -11.58 -5.82
C VAL A 161 -4.10 -10.26 -5.82
N LEU A 162 -4.35 -9.71 -4.63
CA LEU A 162 -4.83 -8.34 -4.49
C LEU A 162 -3.63 -7.39 -4.54
N ILE A 163 -3.61 -6.46 -5.51
CA ILE A 163 -2.58 -5.45 -5.64
C ILE A 163 -3.08 -4.13 -5.03
N LEU A 164 -2.34 -3.62 -4.03
CA LEU A 164 -2.66 -2.39 -3.31
C LEU A 164 -1.51 -1.39 -3.42
N GLY A 165 -1.75 -0.24 -4.03
CA GLY A 165 -0.94 0.96 -3.82
C GLY A 165 -1.38 1.66 -2.53
N SER A 166 -0.43 2.09 -1.70
CA SER A 166 -0.70 2.80 -0.46
C SER A 166 0.13 4.07 -0.38
N GLY A 167 -0.54 5.22 -0.27
CA GLY A 167 0.11 6.52 -0.31
C GLY A 167 -0.81 7.67 0.07
N SER A 168 -0.63 8.81 -0.58
CA SER A 168 -1.59 9.91 -0.60
C SER A 168 -1.40 10.72 -1.89
N ALA A 169 -2.50 11.07 -2.56
CA ALA A 169 -2.45 11.88 -3.78
C ALA A 169 -1.90 13.29 -3.51
N VAL A 170 -2.25 13.89 -2.37
CA VAL A 170 -1.75 15.20 -1.93
C VAL A 170 -1.00 15.04 -0.62
N HIS A 171 0.32 15.20 -0.66
CA HIS A 171 1.19 14.98 0.49
C HIS A 171 2.17 16.14 0.74
N ASN A 172 1.63 17.31 1.14
CA ASN A 172 2.44 18.46 1.54
C ASN A 172 2.23 18.76 3.04
N LEU A 173 3.07 18.15 3.88
CA LEU A 173 3.00 18.31 5.33
C LEU A 173 3.30 19.75 5.79
N GLY A 174 4.07 20.52 5.01
CA GLY A 174 4.36 21.94 5.30
C GLY A 174 3.12 22.83 5.15
N SER A 175 2.15 22.40 4.35
CA SER A 175 0.87 23.10 4.15
C SER A 175 -0.27 22.49 4.97
N ARG A 176 0.04 21.63 5.96
CA ARG A 176 -0.99 20.99 6.80
C ARG A 176 -1.72 22.04 7.63
N LEU A 177 -3.04 22.05 7.51
CA LEU A 177 -3.91 22.88 8.34
C LEU A 177 -4.34 22.14 9.62
N PRO A 178 -4.77 22.86 10.67
CA PRO A 178 -5.41 22.27 11.84
C PRO A 178 -6.61 21.38 11.47
N ASN A 179 -6.85 20.33 12.23
CA ASN A 179 -8.02 19.46 12.02
C ASN A 179 -9.32 20.27 12.03
N GLY A 180 -10.23 19.96 11.11
CA GLY A 180 -11.49 20.70 10.93
C GLY A 180 -11.39 21.96 10.06
N SER A 181 -10.18 22.35 9.65
CA SER A 181 -10.03 23.41 8.65
C SER A 181 -10.58 22.96 7.30
N PRO A 182 -11.17 23.87 6.50
CA PRO A 182 -11.52 23.56 5.11
C PRO A 182 -10.31 23.06 4.33
N VAL A 183 -10.52 22.11 3.42
CA VAL A 183 -9.47 21.63 2.51
C VAL A 183 -9.01 22.80 1.63
N PRO A 184 -7.69 23.06 1.51
CA PRO A 184 -7.18 24.10 0.62
C PRO A 184 -7.64 23.89 -0.82
N SER A 185 -8.01 24.97 -1.51
CA SER A 185 -8.54 24.89 -2.88
C SER A 185 -7.58 24.22 -3.87
N TRP A 186 -6.28 24.51 -3.78
CA TRP A 186 -5.26 23.90 -4.63
C TRP A 186 -5.17 22.37 -4.42
N ALA A 187 -5.37 21.89 -3.18
CA ALA A 187 -5.33 20.48 -2.86
C ALA A 187 -6.55 19.76 -3.45
N LEU A 188 -7.72 20.38 -3.31
CA LEU A 188 -8.96 19.88 -3.91
C LEU A 188 -8.87 19.86 -5.45
N GLN A 189 -8.36 20.92 -6.06
CA GLN A 189 -8.18 21.00 -7.52
C GLN A 189 -7.25 19.91 -8.06
N PHE A 190 -6.16 19.60 -7.35
CA PHE A 190 -5.27 18.51 -7.75
C PHE A 190 -5.95 17.15 -7.61
N ASP A 191 -6.67 16.91 -6.51
CA ASP A 191 -7.40 15.67 -6.28
C ASP A 191 -8.49 15.44 -7.34
N ASP A 192 -9.26 16.48 -7.67
CA ASP A 192 -10.25 16.44 -8.73
C ASP A 192 -9.61 16.18 -10.10
N TRP A 193 -8.53 16.89 -10.44
CA TRP A 193 -7.81 16.67 -11.69
C TRP A 193 -7.27 15.25 -11.81
N LEU A 194 -6.74 14.69 -10.72
CA LEU A 194 -6.21 13.32 -10.69
C LEU A 194 -7.32 12.29 -10.89
N LYS A 195 -8.43 12.44 -10.16
CA LYS A 195 -9.62 11.60 -10.30
C LYS A 195 -10.12 11.60 -11.74
N ASP A 196 -10.26 12.79 -12.34
CA ASP A 196 -10.74 12.92 -13.71
C ASP A 196 -9.76 12.29 -14.70
N ALA A 197 -8.45 12.50 -14.53
CA ALA A 197 -7.43 11.89 -15.38
C ALA A 197 -7.48 10.35 -15.35
N LEU A 198 -7.68 9.77 -14.17
CA LEU A 198 -7.79 8.31 -13.99
C LEU A 198 -9.06 7.73 -14.63
N ILE A 199 -10.20 8.40 -14.46
CA ILE A 199 -11.50 7.93 -15.00
C ILE A 199 -11.55 8.10 -16.53
N GLU A 200 -10.94 9.15 -17.06
CA GLU A 200 -10.91 9.45 -18.50
C GLU A 200 -9.79 8.71 -19.25
N GLY A 201 -8.86 8.08 -18.53
CA GLY A 201 -7.73 7.34 -19.13
C GLY A 201 -6.71 8.25 -19.83
N ARG A 202 -6.45 9.43 -19.26
CA ARG A 202 -5.48 10.40 -19.78
C ARG A 202 -4.03 10.03 -19.45
#